data_AF-V6K2K3-F1
#
_entry.id   AF-V6K2K3-F1
#
_cell.length_a   1.000
_cell.length_b   1.000
_cell.length_c   1.000
_cell.angle_alpha   90.00
_cell.angle_beta   90.00
_cell.angle_gamma   90.00
#
_symmetry.space_group_name_H-M   'P 1'
#
loop_
_entity.id
_entity.type
_entity.pdbx_description
1 polymer ?
#
loop_
_entity_poly.entity_id
_entity_poly.type
_entity_poly.pdbx_seq_one_letter_code
_entity_poly.pdbx_strand_id
1 'polypeptide(L)'
;MENRVTVGARIAGRIRRDFPEPEVAALVVDLLEGWANAGPQREVDRVQAAIVLSAAGDVDQVEALVGLAHTDYRDALVSTGFAHADWRARMEAAFRAK
;
A
#
# COMPACT_ATOMS: atom_id res chain seq x y z
N MET A 1 -6.29 24.81 2.40
CA MET A 1 -5.67 23.54 2.83
C MET A 1 -6.16 22.47 1.88
N GLU A 2 -5.31 22.04 0.94
CA GLU A 2 -5.59 20.79 0.23
C GLU A 2 -5.57 19.66 1.25
N ASN A 3 -6.67 18.92 1.34
CA ASN A 3 -6.78 17.76 2.22
C ASN A 3 -6.03 16.60 1.55
N ARG A 4 -4.71 16.55 1.71
CA ARG A 4 -3.88 15.44 1.25
C ARG A 4 -4.17 14.20 2.08
N VAL A 5 -4.40 13.08 1.41
CA VAL A 5 -4.54 11.78 2.04
C VAL A 5 -3.16 11.26 2.39
N THR A 6 -2.95 10.94 3.66
CA THR A 6 -1.67 10.45 4.18
C THR A 6 -1.71 8.97 4.48
N VAL A 7 -0.53 8.34 4.49
CA VAL A 7 -0.40 6.93 4.88
C VAL A 7 -0.78 6.74 6.35
N GLY A 8 -1.69 5.79 6.61
CA GLY A 8 -2.12 5.45 7.96
C GLY A 8 -0.99 4.87 8.83
N ALA A 9 -1.03 5.12 10.14
CA ALA A 9 0.04 4.76 11.08
C ALA A 9 0.46 3.28 11.05
N ARG A 10 -0.49 2.37 10.82
CA ARG A 10 -0.22 0.92 10.71
C ARG A 10 0.60 0.58 9.48
N ILE A 11 0.25 1.19 8.34
CA ILE A 11 0.95 1.00 7.06
C ILE A 11 2.33 1.65 7.17
N ALA A 12 2.44 2.86 7.73
CA ALA A 12 3.72 3.51 8.00
C ALA A 12 4.63 2.67 8.93
N GLY A 13 4.05 1.96 9.90
CA GLY A 13 4.78 1.00 10.73
C GLY A 13 5.32 -0.20 9.94
N ARG A 14 4.54 -0.75 9.00
CA ARG A 14 4.98 -1.83 8.10
C ARG A 14 6.06 -1.35 7.14
N ILE A 15 5.90 -0.18 6.52
CA ILE A 15 6.88 0.40 5.60
C ILE A 15 8.25 0.51 6.29
N ARG A 16 8.32 1.10 7.49
CA ARG A 16 9.60 1.24 8.23
C ARG A 16 10.23 -0.10 8.62
N ARG A 17 9.43 -1.16 8.75
CA ARG A 17 9.96 -2.51 9.02
C ARG A 17 10.53 -3.13 7.75
N ASP A 18 9.78 -3.05 6.66
CA ASP A 18 10.09 -3.77 5.42
C ASP A 18 11.15 -3.04 4.57
N PHE A 19 11.24 -1.72 4.73
CA PHE A 19 12.21 -0.83 4.08
C PHE A 19 13.03 -0.11 5.17
N PRO A 20 14.12 -0.72 5.69
CA PRO A 20 14.85 -0.20 6.84
C PRO A 20 15.65 1.07 6.53
N GLU A 21 16.00 1.31 5.26
CA GLU A 21 16.64 2.55 4.81
C GLU A 21 15.63 3.71 4.85
N PRO A 22 15.86 4.78 5.65
CA PRO A 22 14.89 5.86 5.82
C PRO A 22 14.51 6.57 4.51
N GLU A 23 15.46 6.72 3.59
CA GLU A 23 15.24 7.35 2.28
C GLU A 23 14.31 6.50 1.41
N VAL A 24 14.48 5.17 1.45
CA VAL A 24 13.62 4.23 0.72
C VAL A 24 12.22 4.20 1.33
N ALA A 25 12.12 4.15 2.66
CA ALA A 25 10.82 4.21 3.35
C ALA A 25 10.06 5.50 3.02
N ALA A 26 10.74 6.65 2.95
CA ALA A 26 10.15 7.92 2.54
C ALA A 26 9.65 7.88 1.09
N LEU A 27 10.45 7.31 0.16
CA LEU A 27 10.03 7.14 -1.23
C LEU A 27 8.76 6.29 -1.35
N VAL A 28 8.68 5.17 -0.60
CA VAL A 28 7.48 4.32 -0.59
C VAL A 28 6.26 5.08 -0.06
N VAL A 29 6.42 5.89 0.99
CA VAL A 29 5.33 6.76 1.48
C VAL A 29 4.89 7.74 0.39
N ASP A 30 5.82 8.42 -0.26
CA ASP A 30 5.51 9.40 -1.30
C ASP A 30 4.77 8.78 -2.49
N LEU A 31 5.17 7.58 -2.93
CA LEU A 31 4.46 6.84 -3.99
C LEU A 31 3.02 6.51 -3.59
N LEU A 32 2.81 6.03 -2.37
CA LEU A 32 1.49 5.65 -1.87
C LEU A 32 0.57 6.85 -1.64
N GLU A 33 1.09 7.97 -1.13
CA GLU A 33 0.34 9.21 -0.97
C GLU A 33 0.05 9.86 -2.33
N GLY A 34 1.00 9.79 -3.27
CA GLY A 34 0.80 10.23 -4.66
C GLY A 34 -0.42 9.55 -5.30
N TRP A 35 -0.52 8.23 -5.18
CA TRP A 35 -1.69 7.49 -5.64
C TRP A 35 -2.96 7.81 -4.84
N ALA A 36 -2.89 7.89 -3.51
CA ALA A 36 -4.06 8.10 -2.65
C ALA A 36 -4.80 9.41 -2.92
N ASN A 37 -4.08 10.45 -3.34
CA ASN A 37 -4.67 11.73 -3.70
C ASN A 37 -5.41 11.70 -5.06
N ALA A 38 -5.13 10.72 -5.92
CA ALA A 38 -5.80 10.52 -7.20
C ALA A 38 -6.84 9.38 -7.18
N GLY A 39 -6.74 8.48 -6.20
CA GLY A 39 -7.53 7.26 -6.10
C GLY A 39 -8.90 7.41 -5.41
N PRO A 40 -9.72 6.35 -5.43
CA PRO A 40 -11.00 6.31 -4.72
C PRO A 40 -10.78 6.29 -3.20
N GLN A 41 -11.15 7.39 -2.55
CA GLN A 41 -10.93 7.64 -1.11
C GLN A 41 -11.31 6.48 -0.17
N ARG A 42 -12.40 5.76 -0.47
CA ARG A 42 -12.87 4.63 0.35
C ARG A 42 -11.98 3.38 0.28
N GLU A 43 -11.17 3.23 -0.77
CA GLU A 43 -10.29 2.06 -0.96
C GLU A 43 -8.83 2.37 -0.64
N VAL A 44 -8.48 3.61 -0.29
CA VAL A 44 -7.09 4.03 -0.15
C VAL A 44 -6.33 3.14 0.83
N ASP A 45 -6.84 3.00 2.05
CA ASP A 45 -6.18 2.22 3.11
C ASP A 45 -6.01 0.75 2.69
N ARG A 46 -7.03 0.18 2.02
CA ARG A 46 -7.00 -1.19 1.52
C ARG A 46 -5.94 -1.38 0.45
N VAL A 47 -5.88 -0.50 -0.54
CA VAL A 47 -4.92 -0.61 -1.65
C VAL A 47 -3.50 -0.34 -1.17
N GLN A 48 -3.28 0.69 -0.35
CA GLN A 48 -1.96 0.96 0.23
C GLN A 48 -1.46 -0.22 1.07
N ALA A 49 -2.32 -0.79 1.93
CA ALA A 49 -1.96 -1.98 2.69
C ALA A 49 -1.66 -3.18 1.79
N ALA A 50 -2.44 -3.39 0.74
CA ALA A 50 -2.25 -4.49 -0.20
C ALA A 50 -0.89 -4.41 -0.91
N ILE A 51 -0.52 -3.20 -1.36
CA ILE A 51 0.75 -2.91 -2.02
C ILE A 51 1.92 -3.22 -1.07
N VAL A 52 1.93 -2.60 0.12
CA VAL A 52 3.04 -2.76 1.06
C VAL A 52 3.18 -4.21 1.54
N LEU A 53 2.07 -4.88 1.87
CA LEU A 53 2.09 -6.27 2.33
C LEU A 53 2.58 -7.23 1.25
N SER A 54 2.32 -6.95 -0.02
CA SER A 54 2.73 -7.83 -1.13
C SER A 54 4.14 -7.53 -1.63
N ALA A 55 4.58 -6.27 -1.55
CA ALA A 55 5.92 -5.87 -1.93
C ALA A 55 6.99 -6.40 -0.97
N ALA A 56 6.66 -6.56 0.32
CA ALA A 56 7.52 -7.23 1.31
C ALA A 56 8.99 -6.74 1.33
N GLY A 57 9.21 -5.43 1.13
CA GLY A 57 10.53 -4.80 1.11
C GLY A 57 11.13 -4.59 -0.29
N ASP A 58 10.43 -5.01 -1.35
CA ASP A 58 10.83 -4.80 -2.74
C ASP A 58 10.24 -3.49 -3.29
N VAL A 59 11.09 -2.50 -3.57
CA VAL A 59 10.67 -1.18 -4.06
C VAL A 59 10.15 -1.25 -5.50
N ASP A 60 10.78 -2.05 -6.36
CA ASP A 60 10.35 -2.20 -7.75
C ASP A 60 8.93 -2.81 -7.78
N GLN A 61 8.65 -3.72 -6.85
CA GLN A 61 7.31 -4.26 -6.67
C GLN A 61 6.30 -3.22 -6.16
N VAL A 62 6.70 -2.29 -5.27
CA VAL A 62 5.85 -1.16 -4.88
C VAL A 62 5.51 -0.32 -6.11
N GLU A 63 6.51 0.08 -6.90
CA GLU A 63 6.33 0.91 -8.09
C GLU A 63 5.41 0.23 -9.11
N ALA A 64 5.62 -1.06 -9.38
CA ALA A 64 4.79 -1.84 -10.28
C ALA A 64 3.32 -1.90 -9.83
N LEU A 65 3.08 -2.15 -8.53
CA LEU A 65 1.72 -2.24 -7.99
C LEU A 65 1.04 -0.87 -7.90
N VAL A 66 1.78 0.21 -7.61
CA VAL A 66 1.27 1.59 -7.68
C VAL A 66 0.90 1.95 -9.13
N GLY A 67 1.72 1.57 -10.11
CA GLY A 67 1.42 1.74 -11.53
C GLY A 67 0.15 1.00 -11.97
N LEU A 68 -0.02 -0.25 -11.52
CA LEU A 68 -1.28 -0.98 -11.68
C LEU A 68 -2.44 -0.23 -11.03
N ALA A 69 -2.26 0.28 -9.81
CA ALA A 69 -3.32 0.98 -9.09
C ALA A 69 -3.74 2.30 -9.74
N HIS A 70 -2.83 2.98 -10.44
CA HIS A 70 -3.15 4.14 -11.27
C HIS A 70 -3.95 3.77 -12.53
N THR A 71 -3.72 2.59 -13.10
CA THR A 71 -4.45 2.09 -14.26
C THR A 71 -5.84 1.56 -13.87
N ASP A 72 -5.87 0.61 -12.93
CA ASP A 72 -7.06 0.13 -12.25
C ASP A 72 -6.68 -0.43 -10.87
N TYR A 73 -7.10 0.23 -9.79
CA TYR A 73 -6.85 -0.22 -8.42
C TYR A 73 -7.39 -1.63 -8.13
N ARG A 74 -8.41 -2.10 -8.88
CA ARG A 74 -8.93 -3.45 -8.72
C ARG A 74 -7.92 -4.49 -9.20
N ASP A 75 -7.15 -4.19 -10.25
CA ASP A 75 -6.11 -5.09 -10.74
C ASP A 75 -4.96 -5.19 -9.73
N ALA A 76 -4.60 -4.07 -9.09
CA ALA A 76 -3.65 -4.11 -7.97
C ALA A 76 -4.18 -4.99 -6.82
N LEU A 77 -5.47 -4.87 -6.45
CA LEU A 77 -6.06 -5.72 -5.41
C LEU A 77 -6.13 -7.21 -5.82
N VAL A 78 -6.35 -7.52 -7.09
CA VAL A 78 -6.34 -8.89 -7.60
C VAL A 78 -4.92 -9.46 -7.58
N SER A 79 -3.94 -8.72 -8.08
CA SER A 79 -2.52 -9.10 -8.13
C SER A 79 -1.94 -9.40 -6.75
N THR A 80 -2.39 -8.67 -5.74
CA THR A 80 -1.96 -8.82 -4.35
C THR A 80 -2.76 -9.87 -3.56
N GLY A 81 -3.80 -10.47 -4.16
CA GLY A 81 -4.66 -11.45 -3.48
C GLY A 81 -5.61 -10.85 -2.43
N PHE A 82 -5.79 -9.52 -2.42
CA PHE A 82 -6.65 -8.80 -1.48
C PHE A 82 -7.95 -8.26 -2.10
N ALA A 83 -8.36 -8.76 -3.27
CA ALA A 83 -9.62 -8.36 -3.94
C ALA A 83 -10.89 -8.99 -3.34
N HIS A 84 -10.79 -10.18 -2.75
CA HIS A 84 -11.93 -10.98 -2.31
C HIS A 84 -12.52 -10.53 -0.96
N ALA A 85 -13.71 -11.03 -0.62
CA ALA A 85 -14.46 -10.60 0.56
C ALA A 85 -13.73 -10.83 1.91
N ASP A 86 -12.80 -11.77 1.95
CA ASP A 86 -11.99 -12.11 3.12
C ASP A 86 -10.73 -11.23 3.28
N TRP A 87 -10.53 -10.24 2.40
CA TRP A 87 -9.33 -9.39 2.36
C TRP A 87 -8.95 -8.84 3.73
N ARG A 88 -9.93 -8.40 4.53
CA ARG A 88 -9.69 -7.80 5.85
C ARG A 88 -9.03 -8.79 6.79
N ALA A 89 -9.54 -10.03 6.86
CA ALA A 89 -8.97 -11.07 7.70
C ALA A 89 -7.55 -11.44 7.26
N ARG A 90 -7.30 -11.49 5.95
CA ARG A 90 -5.97 -11.78 5.38
C ARG A 90 -4.95 -10.67 5.68
N MET A 91 -5.32 -9.41 5.49
CA MET A 91 -4.46 -8.27 5.84
C MET A 91 -4.15 -8.24 7.33
N GLU A 92 -5.17 -8.46 8.17
CA GLU A 92 -4.98 -8.57 9.62
C GLU A 92 -3.96 -9.64 10.00
N ALA A 93 -4.03 -10.81 9.36
CA ALA A 93 -3.06 -11.88 9.55
C ALA A 93 -1.67 -11.48 9.04
N ALA A 94 -1.57 -10.88 7.85
CA ALA A 94 -0.30 -10.49 7.24
C ALA A 94 0.44 -9.40 8.03
N PHE A 95 -0.28 -8.42 8.58
CA PHE A 95 0.33 -7.42 9.46
C PHE A 95 0.86 -8.00 10.78
N ARG A 96 0.21 -9.06 11.30
CA ARG A 96 0.67 -9.78 12.50
C ARG A 96 1.82 -10.74 12.23
N ALA A 97 1.97 -11.20 10.99
CA ALA A 97 3.12 -12.00 10.60
C ALA A 97 4.41 -11.18 10.80
N LYS A 98 5.44 -11.87 11.32
CA LYS A 98 6.74 -11.28 11.62
C LYS A 98 7.39 -10.75 10.36
#